data_AF-A0A7C0WPB3-F1
#
_entry.id   AF-A0A7C0WPB3-F1
#
_cell.length_a   1.000
_cell.length_b   1.000
_cell.length_c   1.000
_cell.angle_alpha   90.00
_cell.angle_beta   90.00
_cell.angle_gamma   90.00
#
_symmetry.space_group_name_H-M   'P 1'
#
loop_
_entity.id
_entity.type
_entity.pdbx_description
1 polymer ?
#
loop_
_entity_poly.entity_id
_entity_poly.type
_entity_poly.pdbx_seq_one_letter_code
_entity_poly.pdbx_strand_id
1 'polypeptide(L)'
;MGTFASNVIILNIILRLLSFSSMEGLQTERSIREGEYWREKALAAPRASFRKIHYYERSIKADPADALAHLELAEVYFDLAISYGHRDLYDNAEEGLKNALKEDPLLVPAHYRLGMLYFMRGEFRQSRIELEEAHRLDPEYLPAVNSLRMLRSEAQKNEH
;
A
#
# COMPACT_ATOMS: atom_id res chain seq x y z
N MET A 1 -17.90 -38.76 41.01
CA MET A 1 -16.51 -38.72 40.50
C MET A 1 -16.46 -38.18 39.05
N GLY A 2 -17.15 -37.08 38.72
CA GLY A 2 -17.25 -36.59 37.33
C GLY A 2 -16.55 -35.26 37.05
N THR A 3 -16.24 -34.46 38.07
CA THR A 3 -15.79 -33.06 37.91
C THR A 3 -14.28 -32.90 37.75
N PHE A 4 -13.48 -33.80 38.33
CA PHE A 4 -12.01 -33.72 38.27
C PHE A 4 -11.45 -34.00 36.86
N ALA A 5 -12.01 -34.98 36.15
CA ALA A 5 -11.57 -35.32 34.79
C ALA A 5 -11.89 -34.20 33.78
N SER A 6 -13.08 -33.59 33.89
CA SER A 6 -13.47 -32.47 33.03
C SER A 6 -12.59 -31.23 33.23
N ASN A 7 -12.20 -30.91 34.48
CA ASN A 7 -11.35 -29.75 34.75
C ASN A 7 -9.94 -29.90 34.17
N VAL A 8 -9.37 -31.11 34.16
CA VAL A 8 -8.03 -31.38 33.58
C VAL A 8 -8.05 -31.28 32.05
N ILE A 9 -9.14 -31.70 31.41
CA ILE A 9 -9.30 -31.59 29.95
C ILE A 9 -9.43 -30.12 29.54
N ILE A 10 -10.25 -29.35 30.25
CA ILE A 10 -10.44 -27.91 29.97
C ILE A 10 -9.11 -27.15 30.15
N LEU A 11 -8.36 -27.42 31.21
CA LEU A 11 -7.06 -26.78 31.44
C LEU A 11 -6.04 -27.10 30.34
N ASN A 12 -6.00 -28.34 29.85
CA ASN A 12 -5.12 -28.73 28.74
C ASN A 12 -5.50 -28.04 27.42
N ILE A 13 -6.79 -27.86 27.15
CA ILE A 13 -7.26 -27.14 25.96
C ILE A 13 -6.84 -25.67 26.06
N ILE A 14 -7.03 -25.02 27.22
CA ILE A 14 -6.64 -23.62 27.44
C ILE A 14 -5.12 -23.44 27.25
N LEU A 15 -4.30 -24.33 27.84
CA LEU A 15 -2.85 -24.25 27.69
C LEU A 15 -2.38 -24.44 26.24
N ARG A 16 -3.01 -25.36 25.49
CA ARG A 16 -2.73 -25.53 24.06
C ARG A 16 -3.11 -24.29 23.26
N LEU A 17 -4.28 -23.71 23.51
CA LEU A 17 -4.73 -22.48 22.83
C LEU A 17 -3.81 -21.29 23.12
N LEU A 18 -3.36 -21.12 24.37
CA LEU A 18 -2.40 -20.08 24.75
C LEU A 18 -1.04 -20.27 24.06
N SER A 19 -0.54 -21.50 24.01
CA SER A 19 0.71 -21.82 23.32
C SER A 19 0.62 -21.59 21.80
N PHE A 20 -0.53 -21.92 21.21
CA PHE A 20 -0.79 -21.73 19.77
C PHE A 20 -0.85 -20.24 19.42
N SER A 21 -1.62 -19.45 20.17
CA SER A 21 -1.70 -17.98 19.99
C SER A 21 -0.34 -17.30 20.19
N SER A 22 0.48 -17.78 21.13
CA SER A 22 1.84 -17.26 21.35
C SER A 22 2.79 -17.61 20.20
N MET A 23 2.68 -18.82 19.64
CA MET A 23 3.47 -19.26 18.49
C MET A 23 3.08 -18.52 17.21
N GLU A 24 1.79 -18.30 16.98
CA GLU A 24 1.29 -17.47 15.87
C GLU A 24 1.82 -16.04 15.99
N GLY A 25 1.75 -15.42 17.18
CA GLY A 25 2.29 -14.08 17.41
C GLY A 25 3.79 -13.98 17.09
N LEU A 26 4.59 -14.97 17.51
CA LEU A 26 6.02 -15.03 17.19
C LEU A 26 6.30 -15.26 15.69
N GLN A 27 5.47 -16.04 15.00
CA GLN A 27 5.58 -16.22 13.55
C GLN A 27 5.23 -14.95 12.79
N THR A 28 4.15 -14.27 13.19
CA THR A 28 3.75 -12.98 12.62
C THR A 28 4.84 -11.93 12.82
N GLU A 29 5.38 -11.79 14.04
CA GLU A 29 6.45 -10.84 14.31
C GLU A 29 7.71 -11.13 13.47
N ARG A 30 8.08 -12.40 13.32
CA ARG A 30 9.22 -12.80 12.50
C ARG A 30 8.98 -12.51 11.01
N SER A 31 7.75 -12.70 10.53
CA SER A 31 7.33 -12.41 9.15
C SER A 31 7.36 -10.91 8.87
N ILE A 32 6.85 -10.08 9.78
CA ILE A 32 6.88 -8.61 9.65
C ILE A 32 8.32 -8.11 9.57
N ARG A 33 9.21 -8.58 10.45
CA ARG A 33 10.64 -8.23 10.40
C ARG A 33 11.31 -8.65 9.09
N GLU A 34 10.91 -9.78 8.52
CA GLU A 34 11.38 -10.18 7.18
C GLU A 34 10.87 -9.19 6.12
N GLY A 35 9.60 -8.76 6.22
CA GLY A 35 9.03 -7.71 5.38
C GLY A 35 9.83 -6.42 5.42
N GLU A 36 10.05 -5.89 6.63
CA GLU A 36 10.85 -4.67 6.88
C GLU A 36 12.26 -4.77 6.27
N TYR A 37 12.93 -5.92 6.42
CA TYR A 37 14.24 -6.16 5.82
C TYR A 37 14.21 -6.03 4.29
N TRP A 38 13.22 -6.64 3.64
CA TRP A 38 13.09 -6.55 2.18
C TRP A 38 12.75 -5.14 1.72
N ARG A 39 11.93 -4.43 2.49
CA ARG A 39 11.59 -3.03 2.23
C ARG A 39 12.79 -2.11 2.33
N GLU A 40 13.63 -2.27 3.36
CA GLU A 40 14.87 -1.49 3.51
C GLU A 40 15.80 -1.71 2.30
N LYS A 41 15.93 -2.97 1.88
CA LYS A 41 16.71 -3.34 0.70
C LYS A 41 16.15 -2.73 -0.59
N ALA A 42 14.83 -2.63 -0.69
CA ALA A 42 14.16 -1.92 -1.77
C ALA A 42 14.52 -0.44 -1.75
N LEU A 43 14.37 0.24 -0.62
CA LEU A 43 14.68 1.68 -0.46
C LEU A 43 16.13 2.01 -0.85
N ALA A 44 17.08 1.11 -0.56
CA ALA A 44 18.49 1.26 -0.92
C ALA A 44 18.79 1.07 -2.43
N ALA A 45 17.87 0.53 -3.21
CA ALA A 45 18.07 0.30 -4.65
C ALA A 45 17.72 1.54 -5.50
N PRO A 46 18.28 1.66 -6.73
CA PRO A 46 18.00 2.79 -7.62
C PRO A 46 16.50 2.95 -7.93
N ARG A 47 16.04 4.21 -8.04
CA ARG A 47 14.62 4.61 -8.09
C ARG A 47 13.76 3.83 -9.12
N ALA A 48 14.22 3.70 -10.36
CA ALA A 48 13.53 2.98 -11.42
C ALA A 48 14.25 1.66 -11.75
N SER A 49 14.17 0.67 -10.86
CA SER A 49 14.84 -0.62 -11.05
C SER A 49 13.89 -1.80 -10.89
N PHE A 50 13.91 -2.73 -11.84
CA PHE A 50 13.20 -4.01 -11.70
C PHE A 50 13.63 -4.81 -10.45
N ARG A 51 14.83 -4.57 -9.90
CA ARG A 51 15.23 -5.16 -8.61
C ARG A 51 14.39 -4.65 -7.44
N LYS A 52 13.95 -3.38 -7.46
CA LYS A 52 13.06 -2.84 -6.43
C LYS A 52 11.73 -3.59 -6.41
N ILE A 53 11.16 -3.88 -7.58
CA ILE A 53 9.93 -4.68 -7.69
C ILE A 53 10.09 -6.00 -6.92
N HIS A 54 11.17 -6.73 -7.21
CA HIS A 54 11.45 -7.99 -6.52
C HIS A 54 11.52 -7.85 -4.99
N TYR A 55 12.15 -6.78 -4.49
CA TYR A 55 12.27 -6.56 -3.05
C TYR A 55 10.93 -6.17 -2.40
N TYR A 56 10.14 -5.30 -3.02
CA TYR A 56 8.82 -4.98 -2.49
C TYR A 56 7.84 -6.16 -2.58
N GLU A 57 7.90 -6.98 -3.64
CA GLU A 57 7.12 -8.23 -3.71
C GLU A 57 7.46 -9.18 -2.56
N ARG A 58 8.74 -9.30 -2.20
CA ARG A 58 9.17 -10.07 -1.03
C ARG A 58 8.69 -9.45 0.28
N SER A 59 8.72 -8.12 0.38
CA SER A 59 8.19 -7.39 1.53
C SER A 59 6.70 -7.69 1.73
N ILE A 60 5.89 -7.49 0.69
CA ILE A 60 4.44 -7.69 0.70
C ILE A 60 4.09 -9.17 0.95
N LYS A 61 4.89 -10.11 0.44
CA LYS A 61 4.66 -11.53 0.72
C LYS A 61 4.85 -11.85 2.21
N ALA A 62 5.79 -11.19 2.87
CA ALA A 62 6.08 -11.40 4.28
C ALA A 62 5.13 -10.61 5.19
N ASP A 63 4.73 -9.41 4.77
CA ASP A 63 3.71 -8.60 5.41
C ASP A 63 2.73 -8.02 4.39
N PRO A 64 1.62 -8.72 4.10
CA PRO A 64 0.63 -8.25 3.13
C PRO A 64 -0.11 -6.98 3.56
N ALA A 65 -0.07 -6.64 4.85
CA ALA A 65 -0.75 -5.48 5.42
C ALA A 65 0.12 -4.21 5.41
N ASP A 66 1.38 -4.28 4.96
CA ASP A 66 2.24 -3.10 4.83
C ASP A 66 1.76 -2.21 3.66
N ALA A 67 0.85 -1.29 3.98
CA ALA A 67 0.31 -0.30 3.05
C ALA A 67 1.42 0.52 2.35
N LEU A 68 2.52 0.80 3.06
CA LEU A 68 3.62 1.57 2.49
C LEU A 68 4.43 0.73 1.48
N ALA A 69 4.59 -0.57 1.70
CA ALA A 69 5.22 -1.45 0.71
C ALA A 69 4.40 -1.53 -0.59
N HIS A 70 3.07 -1.57 -0.50
CA HIS A 70 2.17 -1.50 -1.67
C HIS A 70 2.30 -0.16 -2.41
N LEU A 71 2.27 0.97 -1.68
CA LEU A 71 2.46 2.30 -2.23
C LEU A 71 3.79 2.43 -2.98
N GLU A 72 4.88 2.02 -2.32
CA GLU A 72 6.22 2.15 -2.88
C GLU A 72 6.45 1.24 -4.10
N LEU A 73 5.89 0.02 -4.09
CA LEU A 73 5.89 -0.83 -5.28
C LEU A 73 5.14 -0.16 -6.44
N ALA A 74 3.98 0.43 -6.15
CA ALA A 74 3.21 1.14 -7.15
C ALA A 74 3.95 2.36 -7.71
N GLU A 75 4.67 3.12 -6.87
CA GLU A 75 5.53 4.21 -7.34
C GLU A 75 6.62 3.71 -8.31
N VAL A 76 7.23 2.55 -8.03
CA VAL A 76 8.22 1.95 -8.94
C VAL A 76 7.57 1.58 -10.28
N TYR A 77 6.39 0.97 -10.28
CA TYR A 77 5.67 0.68 -11.52
C TYR A 77 5.32 1.95 -12.28
N PHE A 78 4.87 3.00 -11.59
CA PHE A 78 4.54 4.29 -12.18
C PHE A 78 5.75 4.98 -12.82
N ASP A 79 6.89 5.04 -12.11
CA ASP A 79 8.14 5.61 -12.62
C ASP A 79 8.63 4.83 -13.86
N LEU A 80 8.53 3.49 -13.85
CA LEU A 80 8.86 2.66 -15.01
C LEU A 80 7.87 2.86 -16.17
N ALA A 81 6.58 3.03 -15.88
CA ALA A 81 5.56 3.30 -16.89
C ALA A 81 5.83 4.63 -17.62
N ILE A 82 6.26 5.66 -16.89
CA ILE A 82 6.68 6.94 -17.47
C ILE A 82 7.96 6.75 -18.32
N SER A 83 8.93 6.00 -17.82
CA SER A 83 10.22 5.83 -18.51
C SER A 83 10.15 4.97 -19.77
N TYR A 84 9.31 3.93 -19.77
CA TYR A 84 9.26 2.93 -20.84
C TYR A 84 7.97 2.95 -21.65
N GLY A 85 6.92 3.64 -21.20
CA GLY A 85 5.67 3.83 -21.94
C GLY A 85 4.75 2.60 -22.01
N HIS A 86 4.89 1.63 -21.11
CA HIS A 86 4.04 0.44 -21.10
C HIS A 86 2.74 0.66 -20.32
N ARG A 87 1.60 0.33 -20.93
CA ARG A 87 0.28 0.43 -20.28
C ARG A 87 0.14 -0.49 -19.07
N ASP A 88 0.62 -1.72 -19.18
CA ASP A 88 0.56 -2.72 -18.12
C ASP A 88 1.24 -2.25 -16.83
N LEU A 89 2.28 -1.40 -16.93
CA LEU A 89 2.95 -0.84 -15.76
C LEU A 89 2.08 0.21 -15.06
N TYR A 90 1.27 0.98 -15.80
CA TYR A 90 0.29 1.86 -15.17
C TYR A 90 -0.82 1.04 -14.49
N ASP A 91 -1.23 -0.10 -15.06
CA ASP A 91 -2.25 -0.96 -14.44
C ASP A 91 -1.74 -1.57 -13.12
N ASN A 92 -0.50 -2.05 -13.10
CA ASN A 92 0.15 -2.53 -11.88
C ASN A 92 0.31 -1.42 -10.82
N ALA A 93 0.60 -0.18 -11.24
CA ALA A 93 0.66 0.95 -10.33
C ALA A 93 -0.71 1.26 -9.71
N GLU A 94 -1.77 1.25 -10.52
CA GLU A 94 -3.13 1.45 -10.02
C GLU A 94 -3.54 0.36 -9.01
N GLU A 95 -3.26 -0.90 -9.31
CA GLU A 95 -3.55 -2.03 -8.41
C GLU A 95 -2.79 -1.88 -7.08
N GLY A 96 -1.49 -1.58 -7.12
CA GLY A 96 -0.70 -1.39 -5.90
C GLY A 96 -1.19 -0.21 -5.06
N LEU A 97 -1.61 0.90 -5.68
CA LEU A 97 -2.18 2.04 -4.95
C LEU A 97 -3.53 1.70 -4.30
N LYS A 98 -4.39 0.93 -4.99
CA LYS A 98 -5.64 0.45 -4.41
C LYS A 98 -5.42 -0.52 -3.26
N ASN A 99 -4.40 -1.38 -3.35
CA ASN A 99 -4.02 -2.26 -2.25
C ASN A 99 -3.48 -1.46 -1.06
N ALA A 100 -2.65 -0.43 -1.30
CA ALA A 100 -2.20 0.46 -0.24
C ALA A 100 -3.38 1.13 0.50
N LEU A 101 -4.36 1.64 -0.24
CA LEU A 101 -5.56 2.27 0.33
C LEU A 101 -6.53 1.27 0.97
N LYS A 102 -6.49 0.00 0.57
CA LYS A 102 -7.27 -1.06 1.22
C LYS A 102 -6.74 -1.33 2.63
N GLU A 103 -5.42 -1.34 2.78
CA GLU A 103 -4.76 -1.60 4.07
C GLU A 103 -4.70 -0.34 4.95
N ASP A 104 -4.44 0.83 4.37
CA ASP A 104 -4.52 2.13 5.03
C ASP A 104 -5.33 3.15 4.19
N PRO A 105 -6.65 3.28 4.46
CA PRO A 105 -7.51 4.23 3.77
C PRO A 105 -7.20 5.71 4.05
N LEU A 106 -6.32 6.02 5.01
CA LEU A 106 -5.96 7.39 5.37
C LEU A 106 -4.59 7.78 4.80
N LEU A 107 -3.98 6.92 3.98
CA LEU A 107 -2.65 7.13 3.43
C LEU A 107 -2.65 8.22 2.35
N VAL A 108 -2.47 9.46 2.78
CA VAL A 108 -2.44 10.67 1.93
C VAL A 108 -1.59 10.52 0.67
N PRO A 109 -0.35 9.99 0.73
CA PRO A 109 0.47 9.81 -0.47
C PRO A 109 -0.16 8.86 -1.49
N ALA A 110 -0.90 7.82 -1.07
CA ALA A 110 -1.52 6.87 -1.97
C ALA A 110 -2.71 7.50 -2.72
N HIS A 111 -3.58 8.25 -2.04
CA HIS A 111 -4.62 9.06 -2.68
C HIS A 111 -4.01 10.04 -3.69
N TYR A 112 -2.96 10.76 -3.31
CA TYR A 112 -2.27 11.67 -4.21
C TYR A 112 -1.71 10.98 -5.46
N ARG A 113 -1.01 9.85 -5.30
CA ARG A 113 -0.43 9.10 -6.42
C ARG A 113 -1.50 8.51 -7.33
N LEU A 114 -2.59 8.01 -6.78
CA LEU A 114 -3.71 7.48 -7.55
C LEU A 114 -4.38 8.60 -8.35
N GLY A 115 -4.56 9.77 -7.73
CA GLY A 115 -5.02 10.97 -8.41
C GLY A 115 -4.13 11.42 -9.56
N MET A 116 -2.80 11.37 -9.38
CA MET A 116 -1.82 11.66 -10.43
C MET A 116 -1.83 10.63 -11.55
N LEU A 117 -1.99 9.34 -11.22
CA LEU A 117 -2.10 8.27 -12.21
C LEU A 117 -3.32 8.48 -13.11
N TYR A 118 -4.48 8.78 -12.51
CA TYR A 118 -5.69 9.11 -13.27
C TYR A 118 -5.53 10.41 -14.08
N PHE A 119 -4.83 11.42 -13.55
CA PHE A 119 -4.53 12.64 -14.30
C PHE A 119 -3.76 12.33 -15.59
N MET A 120 -2.70 11.52 -15.49
CA MET A 120 -1.85 11.14 -16.62
C MET A 120 -2.61 10.32 -17.68
N ARG A 121 -3.66 9.60 -17.29
CA ARG A 121 -4.54 8.85 -18.21
C ARG A 121 -5.67 9.70 -18.80
N GLY A 122 -5.79 10.97 -18.42
CA GLY A 122 -6.90 11.84 -18.84
C GLY A 122 -8.22 11.58 -18.10
N GLU A 123 -8.18 10.77 -17.04
CA GLU A 123 -9.32 10.40 -16.21
C GLU A 123 -9.59 11.47 -15.14
N PHE A 124 -9.87 12.69 -15.59
CA PHE A 124 -9.92 13.88 -14.73
C PHE A 124 -10.94 13.83 -13.61
N ARG A 125 -12.06 13.11 -13.79
CA ARG A 125 -13.07 12.95 -12.73
C ARG A 125 -12.53 12.10 -11.57
N GLN A 126 -11.95 10.93 -11.87
CA GLN A 126 -11.33 10.06 -10.86
C GLN A 126 -10.13 10.75 -10.22
N SER A 127 -9.30 11.42 -11.02
CA SER A 127 -8.19 12.23 -10.53
C SER A 127 -8.64 13.26 -9.48
N ARG A 128 -9.73 13.98 -9.76
CA ARG A 128 -10.28 14.97 -8.82
C ARG A 128 -10.67 14.33 -7.49
N ILE A 129 -11.39 13.21 -7.52
CA ILE A 129 -11.87 12.51 -6.32
C ILE A 129 -10.70 12.18 -5.39
N GLU A 130 -9.67 11.53 -5.93
CA GLU A 130 -8.52 11.10 -5.13
C GLU A 130 -7.67 12.27 -4.62
N LEU A 131 -7.49 13.31 -5.44
CA LEU A 131 -6.75 14.50 -5.02
C LEU A 131 -7.52 15.33 -3.98
N GLU A 132 -8.85 15.39 -4.07
CA GLU A 132 -9.70 16.02 -3.05
C GLU A 132 -9.65 15.23 -1.75
N GLU A 133 -9.60 13.90 -1.80
CA GLU A 133 -9.47 13.07 -0.60
C GLU A 133 -8.11 13.25 0.07
N ALA A 134 -7.01 13.27 -0.70
CA ALA A 134 -5.68 13.61 -0.18
C ALA A 134 -5.67 14.98 0.52
N HIS A 135 -6.31 15.99 -0.08
CA HIS A 135 -6.43 17.33 0.50
C HIS A 135 -7.36 17.37 1.73
N ARG A 136 -8.41 16.56 1.76
CA ARG A 136 -9.32 16.45 2.90
C ARG A 136 -8.61 15.84 4.12
N LEU A 137 -7.79 14.82 3.89
CA LEU A 137 -7.02 14.12 4.91
C LEU A 137 -5.87 14.99 5.43
N ASP A 138 -5.15 15.67 4.53
CA ASP A 138 -4.10 16.62 4.88
C ASP A 138 -4.20 17.89 4.01
N PRO A 139 -4.83 18.96 4.54
CA PRO A 139 -4.94 20.23 3.84
C PRO A 139 -3.60 20.91 3.52
N GLU A 140 -2.54 20.58 4.24
CA GLU A 140 -1.19 21.15 4.07
C GLU A 140 -0.30 20.28 3.16
N TYR A 141 -0.79 19.14 2.67
CA TYR A 141 -0.09 18.29 1.70
C TYR A 141 0.03 18.98 0.33
N LEU A 142 1.06 19.83 0.21
CA LEU A 142 1.32 20.68 -0.95
C LEU A 142 1.24 19.94 -2.31
N PRO A 143 1.72 18.68 -2.46
CA PRO A 143 1.59 17.98 -3.73
C PRO A 143 0.14 17.83 -4.20
N ALA A 144 -0.80 17.47 -3.31
CA ALA A 144 -2.21 17.35 -3.67
C ALA A 144 -2.82 18.73 -4.00
N VAL A 145 -2.53 19.76 -3.19
CA VAL A 145 -3.04 21.12 -3.43
C VAL A 145 -2.57 21.66 -4.78
N ASN A 146 -1.30 21.46 -5.13
CA ASN A 146 -0.73 21.87 -6.41
C ASN A 146 -1.37 21.10 -7.58
N SER A 147 -1.58 19.80 -7.42
CA SER A 147 -2.23 18.98 -8.45
C SER A 147 -3.71 19.32 -8.66
N LEU A 148 -4.46 19.68 -7.61
CA LEU A 148 -5.83 20.19 -7.76
C LEU A 148 -5.88 21.50 -8.55
N ARG A 149 -4.92 22.42 -8.31
CA ARG A 149 -4.79 23.65 -9.12
C ARG A 149 -4.49 23.33 -10.59
N MET A 150 -3.58 22.40 -10.84
CA MET A 150 -3.26 21.95 -12.20
C MET A 150 -4.48 21.34 -12.90
N LEU A 151 -5.21 20.46 -12.22
CA LEU A 151 -6.42 19.83 -12.73
C LEU A 151 -7.51 20.85 -13.11
N ARG A 152 -7.73 21.86 -12.26
CA ARG A 152 -8.70 22.95 -12.56
C ARG A 152 -8.28 23.76 -13.79
N SER A 153 -7.00 24.07 -13.93
CA SER A 153 -6.50 24.77 -15.10
C SER A 153 -6.68 23.96 -16.39
N GLU A 154 -6.55 22.64 -16.32
CA GLU A 154 -6.71 21.77 -17.48
C GLU A 154 -8.18 21.58 -17.87
N ALA A 155 -9.08 21.50 -16.88
CA ALA A 155 -10.53 21.47 -17.14
C ALA A 155 -10.99 22.74 -17.89
N GLN A 156 -10.51 23.92 -17.50
CA GLN A 156 -10.87 25.18 -18.16
C GLN A 156 -10.41 25.27 -19.63
N LYS A 157 -9.27 24.65 -19.98
CA LYS A 157 -8.80 24.62 -21.38
C LYS A 157 -9.66 23.74 -22.27
N ASN A 158 -10.28 22.70 -21.71
CA ASN A 158 -11.08 21.72 -22.45
C ASN A 158 -12.56 22.13 -22.58
N GLU A 159 -12.95 23.28 -22.03
CA GLU A 159 -14.30 23.87 -22.13
C GLU A 159 -14.41 24.95 -23.24
N HIS A 160 -13.36 25.16 -24.04
CA HIS A 160 -13.28 26.12 -25.14
C HIS A 160 -12.90 25.43 -26.46
#